data_AF-A0A2V8HGS9-F1
#
_entry.id   AF-A0A2V8HGS9-F1
#
_cell.length_a   1.000
_cell.length_b   1.000
_cell.length_c   1.000
_cell.angle_alpha   90.00
_cell.angle_beta   90.00
_cell.angle_gamma   90.00
#
_symmetry.space_group_name_H-M   'P 1'
#
loop_
_entity.id
_entity.type
_entity.pdbx_description
1 polymer ?
#
loop_
_entity_poly.entity_id
_entity_poly.type
_entity_poly.pdbx_seq_one_letter_code
_entity_poly.pdbx_strand_id
1 'polypeptide(L)'
;GDAMDLAGAREALNATRPALLSARDQVDYLIGLGQSLYLAGLFGSAAELFDTSLERSAVLPERDRQMLLDWWATALDRDAQSSPPERRARLAARIAGRMDEELRRDPGSVPANYWLAVAARASGDLDTAWDAAVGAWVRATLGPASMQLRADIDRLVMEVLIPERARVRRETADALRSQWNQVKEEWK
;
A
#
# COMPACT_ATOMS: atom_id res chain seq x y z
N GLY A 1 12.66 -16.44 -5.56
CA GLY A 1 12.19 -17.59 -6.34
C GLY A 1 12.91 -17.57 -7.65
N ASP A 2 13.42 -18.71 -8.10
CA ASP A 2 14.06 -18.84 -9.40
C ASP A 2 12.99 -18.84 -10.51
N ALA A 3 13.37 -18.49 -11.75
CA ALA A 3 12.46 -18.46 -12.89
C ALA A 3 11.77 -19.82 -13.15
N MET A 4 12.44 -20.92 -12.82
CA MET A 4 11.88 -22.27 -12.86
C MET A 4 10.73 -22.48 -11.86
N ASP A 5 10.83 -21.93 -10.64
CA ASP A 5 9.77 -22.02 -9.64
C ASP A 5 8.50 -21.29 -10.11
N LEU A 6 8.68 -20.15 -10.80
CA LEU A 6 7.58 -19.36 -11.33
C LEU A 6 6.87 -20.07 -12.50
N ALA A 7 7.61 -20.76 -13.36
CA ALA A 7 7.03 -21.54 -14.46
C ALA A 7 6.17 -22.70 -13.92
N GLY A 8 6.69 -23.47 -12.96
CA GLY A 8 5.94 -24.56 -12.33
C GLY A 8 4.68 -24.08 -11.61
N ALA A 9 4.75 -22.95 -10.89
CA ALA A 9 3.58 -22.35 -10.25
C ALA A 9 2.48 -21.96 -11.26
N ARG A 10 2.87 -21.43 -12.44
CA ARG A 10 1.92 -21.09 -13.51
C ARG A 10 1.24 -22.31 -14.11
N GLU A 11 1.99 -23.37 -14.35
CA GLU A 11 1.42 -24.62 -14.86
C GLU A 11 0.38 -25.20 -13.90
N ALA A 12 0.68 -25.20 -12.58
CA ALA A 12 -0.26 -25.65 -11.56
C ALA A 12 -1.55 -24.79 -11.52
N LEU A 13 -1.43 -23.47 -11.62
CA LEU A 13 -2.58 -22.57 -11.67
C LEU A 13 -3.42 -22.78 -12.95
N ASN A 14 -2.77 -22.99 -14.10
CA ASN A 14 -3.47 -23.22 -15.37
C ASN A 14 -4.22 -24.57 -15.40
N ALA A 15 -3.73 -25.57 -14.66
CA ALA A 15 -4.38 -26.87 -14.55
C ALA A 15 -5.60 -26.86 -13.60
N THR A 16 -5.76 -25.81 -12.79
CA THR A 16 -6.84 -25.69 -11.80
C THR A 16 -8.16 -25.38 -12.50
N ARG A 17 -9.27 -25.97 -12.05
CA ARG A 17 -10.63 -25.71 -12.54
C ARG A 17 -11.38 -24.80 -11.55
N PRO A 18 -11.46 -23.47 -11.78
CA PRO A 18 -11.98 -22.54 -10.77
C PRO A 18 -13.44 -22.78 -10.41
N ALA A 19 -14.23 -23.29 -11.35
CA ALA A 19 -15.65 -23.59 -11.14
C ALA A 19 -15.90 -24.72 -10.12
N LEU A 20 -14.88 -25.51 -9.78
CA LEU A 20 -14.97 -26.60 -8.80
C LEU A 20 -14.45 -26.20 -7.41
N LEU A 21 -13.92 -24.97 -7.27
CA LEU A 21 -13.33 -24.48 -6.04
C LEU A 21 -14.40 -23.89 -5.11
N SER A 22 -14.15 -23.99 -3.80
CA SER A 22 -14.94 -23.27 -2.79
C SER A 22 -14.78 -21.75 -2.96
N ALA A 23 -15.66 -20.96 -2.35
CA ALA A 23 -15.56 -19.49 -2.42
C ALA A 23 -14.20 -18.97 -1.87
N ARG A 24 -13.68 -19.59 -0.81
CA ARG A 24 -12.36 -19.27 -0.24
C ARG A 24 -11.25 -19.59 -1.23
N ASP A 25 -11.27 -20.80 -1.78
CA ASP A 25 -10.23 -21.27 -2.72
C ASP A 25 -10.27 -20.49 -4.04
N GLN A 26 -11.44 -20.01 -4.48
CA GLN A 26 -11.54 -19.11 -5.63
C GLN A 26 -10.82 -17.78 -5.38
N VAL A 27 -10.91 -17.24 -4.16
CA VAL A 27 -10.16 -16.03 -3.79
C VAL A 27 -8.66 -16.32 -3.77
N ASP A 28 -8.23 -17.42 -3.13
CA ASP A 28 -6.80 -17.80 -3.10
C ASP A 28 -6.24 -18.05 -4.50
N TYR A 29 -7.04 -18.65 -5.39
CA TYR A 29 -6.70 -18.84 -6.79
C TYR A 29 -6.47 -17.50 -7.52
N LEU A 30 -7.37 -16.52 -7.34
CA LEU A 30 -7.21 -15.19 -7.93
C LEU A 30 -5.99 -14.45 -7.38
N ILE A 31 -5.73 -14.57 -6.08
CA ILE A 31 -4.53 -14.02 -5.44
C ILE A 31 -3.27 -14.67 -6.03
N GLY A 32 -3.25 -15.99 -6.20
CA GLY A 32 -2.13 -16.72 -6.80
C GLY A 32 -1.85 -16.30 -8.25
N LEU A 33 -2.89 -16.09 -9.05
CA LEU A 33 -2.76 -15.52 -10.40
C LEU A 33 -2.18 -14.10 -10.36
N GLY A 34 -2.69 -13.25 -9.45
CA GLY A 34 -2.17 -11.89 -9.24
C GLY A 34 -0.68 -11.88 -8.87
N GLN A 35 -0.27 -12.74 -7.93
CA GLN A 35 1.12 -12.91 -7.53
C GLN A 35 2.00 -13.39 -8.69
N SER A 36 1.50 -14.32 -9.52
CA SER A 36 2.23 -14.80 -10.70
C SER A 36 2.48 -13.70 -11.74
N LEU A 37 1.50 -12.80 -11.94
CA LEU A 37 1.63 -11.63 -12.79
C LEU A 37 2.59 -10.59 -12.20
N TYR A 38 2.49 -10.35 -10.89
CA TYR A 38 3.39 -9.43 -10.19
C TYR A 38 4.85 -9.86 -10.33
N LEU A 39 5.14 -11.15 -10.10
CA LEU A 39 6.48 -11.73 -10.28
C LEU A 39 6.95 -11.70 -11.75
N ALA A 40 6.02 -11.56 -12.70
CA ALA A 40 6.32 -11.35 -14.12
C ALA A 40 6.68 -9.90 -14.48
N GLY A 41 6.53 -8.95 -13.54
CA GLY A 41 6.61 -7.52 -13.82
C GLY A 41 5.36 -6.93 -14.46
N LEU A 42 4.25 -7.69 -14.55
CA LEU A 42 2.97 -7.24 -15.11
C LEU A 42 2.11 -6.60 -14.00
N PHE A 43 2.62 -5.50 -13.43
CA PHE A 43 2.09 -4.91 -12.20
C PHE A 43 0.65 -4.39 -12.31
N GLY A 44 0.32 -3.66 -13.38
CA GLY A 44 -1.06 -3.20 -13.61
C GLY A 44 -2.06 -4.37 -13.66
N SER A 45 -1.73 -5.43 -14.39
CA SER A 45 -2.60 -6.62 -14.48
C SER A 45 -2.71 -7.37 -13.15
N ALA A 46 -1.61 -7.45 -12.39
CA ALA A 46 -1.62 -8.02 -11.05
C ALA A 46 -2.55 -7.23 -10.12
N ALA A 47 -2.48 -5.90 -10.18
CA ALA A 47 -3.33 -5.02 -9.38
C ALA A 47 -4.82 -5.24 -9.67
N GLU A 48 -5.23 -5.47 -10.93
CA GLU A 48 -6.64 -5.76 -11.25
C GLU A 48 -7.13 -7.09 -10.65
N LEU A 49 -6.26 -8.13 -10.57
CA LEU A 49 -6.62 -9.39 -9.93
C LEU A 49 -6.69 -9.26 -8.40
N PHE A 50 -5.77 -8.51 -7.80
CA PHE A 50 -5.85 -8.22 -6.36
C PHE A 50 -7.07 -7.37 -6.01
N ASP A 51 -7.43 -6.41 -6.87
CA ASP A 51 -8.63 -5.58 -6.74
C ASP A 51 -9.89 -6.45 -6.72
N THR A 52 -10.02 -7.33 -7.72
CA THR A 52 -11.14 -8.30 -7.80
C THR A 52 -11.20 -9.22 -6.58
N SER A 53 -10.04 -9.59 -6.03
CA SER A 53 -9.95 -10.43 -4.83
C SER A 53 -10.36 -9.68 -3.56
N LEU A 54 -10.06 -8.38 -3.46
CA LEU A 54 -10.47 -7.52 -2.35
C LEU A 54 -12.00 -7.40 -2.24
N GLU A 55 -12.72 -7.32 -3.35
CA GLU A 55 -14.19 -7.31 -3.36
C GLU A 55 -14.82 -8.59 -2.76
N ARG A 56 -14.04 -9.67 -2.68
CA ARG A 56 -14.45 -10.97 -2.13
C ARG A 56 -13.76 -11.30 -0.83
N SER A 57 -13.04 -10.34 -0.22
CA SER A 57 -12.15 -10.64 0.90
C SER A 57 -12.85 -10.89 2.23
N ALA A 58 -14.18 -10.81 2.30
CA ALA A 58 -14.91 -11.11 3.53
C ALA A 58 -14.73 -12.56 4.02
N VAL A 59 -14.33 -13.48 3.14
CA VAL A 59 -14.01 -14.87 3.48
C VAL A 59 -12.58 -15.07 3.99
N LEU A 60 -11.73 -14.04 3.88
CA LEU A 60 -10.33 -14.08 4.32
C LEU A 60 -10.23 -13.76 5.82
N PRO A 61 -9.28 -14.37 6.55
CA PRO A 61 -8.84 -13.85 7.83
C PRO A 61 -8.35 -12.41 7.70
N GLU A 62 -8.54 -11.60 8.74
CA GLU A 62 -8.19 -10.16 8.74
C GLU A 62 -6.74 -9.90 8.33
N ARG A 63 -5.80 -10.70 8.85
CA ARG A 63 -4.38 -10.63 8.47
C ARG A 63 -4.18 -10.77 6.96
N ASP A 64 -4.85 -11.74 6.33
CA ASP A 64 -4.68 -12.03 4.92
C ASP A 64 -5.34 -10.95 4.05
N ARG A 65 -6.45 -10.36 4.53
CA ARG A 65 -7.09 -9.19 3.92
C ARG A 65 -6.17 -7.97 3.94
N GLN A 66 -5.53 -7.66 5.07
CA GLN A 66 -4.55 -6.57 5.15
C GLN A 66 -3.34 -6.83 4.24
N MET A 67 -2.84 -8.06 4.21
CA MET A 67 -1.75 -8.45 3.30
C MET A 67 -2.15 -8.27 1.83
N LEU A 68 -3.35 -8.69 1.43
CA LEU A 68 -3.86 -8.50 0.07
C LEU A 68 -3.98 -7.01 -0.28
N LEU A 69 -4.45 -6.18 0.64
CA LEU A 69 -4.55 -4.73 0.45
C LEU A 69 -3.16 -4.09 0.23
N ASP A 70 -2.16 -4.53 1.00
CA ASP A 70 -0.77 -4.08 0.84
C ASP A 70 -0.17 -4.52 -0.51
N TRP A 71 -0.43 -5.76 -0.93
CA TRP A 71 -0.02 -6.26 -2.25
C TRP A 71 -0.66 -5.49 -3.40
N TRP A 72 -1.95 -5.16 -3.29
CA TRP A 72 -2.66 -4.36 -4.28
C TRP A 72 -2.03 -2.97 -4.43
N ALA A 73 -1.78 -2.27 -3.33
CA ALA A 73 -1.17 -0.94 -3.35
C ALA A 73 0.27 -0.98 -3.87
N THR A 74 1.04 -2.00 -3.47
CA THR A 74 2.40 -2.23 -3.96
C THR A 74 2.41 -2.44 -5.49
N ALA A 75 1.48 -3.24 -6.02
CA ALA A 75 1.37 -3.46 -7.46
C ALA A 75 1.05 -2.16 -8.22
N LEU A 76 0.13 -1.34 -7.70
CA LEU A 76 -0.18 -0.04 -8.31
C LEU A 76 1.00 0.94 -8.25
N ASP A 77 1.71 1.01 -7.13
CA ASP A 77 2.90 1.87 -7.00
C ASP A 77 4.01 1.44 -7.97
N ARG A 78 4.25 0.14 -8.11
CA ARG A 78 5.22 -0.40 -9.08
C ARG A 78 4.82 -0.08 -10.53
N ASP A 79 3.54 -0.16 -10.89
CA ASP A 79 3.05 0.28 -12.20
C ASP A 79 3.23 1.81 -12.39
N ALA A 80 3.07 2.57 -11.31
CA ALA A 80 3.18 4.02 -11.32
C ALA A 80 4.63 4.53 -11.49
N GLN A 81 5.62 3.79 -10.99
CA GLN A 81 7.06 4.11 -11.09
C GLN A 81 7.55 4.18 -12.54
N SER A 82 7.05 3.31 -13.43
CA SER A 82 7.40 3.29 -14.86
C SER A 82 6.41 4.08 -15.74
N SER A 83 5.35 4.62 -15.15
CA SER A 83 4.28 5.31 -15.87
C SER A 83 4.55 6.80 -16.10
N PRO A 84 3.95 7.39 -17.16
CA PRO A 84 3.91 8.84 -17.36
C PRO A 84 3.23 9.59 -16.20
N PRO A 85 3.53 10.89 -15.99
CA PRO A 85 3.02 11.66 -14.85
C PRO A 85 1.50 11.62 -14.68
N GLU A 86 0.72 11.72 -15.77
CA GLU A 86 -0.75 11.72 -15.68
C GLU A 86 -1.29 10.36 -15.22
N ARG A 87 -0.67 9.27 -15.68
CA ARG A 87 -1.04 7.92 -15.25
C ARG A 87 -0.61 7.68 -13.80
N ARG A 88 0.58 8.13 -13.41
CA ARG A 88 1.06 8.05 -12.02
C ARG A 88 0.09 8.74 -11.05
N ALA A 89 -0.35 9.96 -11.38
CA ALA A 89 -1.32 10.68 -10.56
C ALA A 89 -2.67 9.94 -10.43
N ARG A 90 -3.17 9.32 -11.51
CA ARG A 90 -4.39 8.51 -11.47
C ARG A 90 -4.23 7.26 -10.60
N LEU A 91 -3.10 6.56 -10.69
CA LEU A 91 -2.83 5.38 -9.88
C LEU A 91 -2.69 5.74 -8.39
N ALA A 92 -1.99 6.84 -8.09
CA ALA A 92 -1.90 7.39 -6.74
C ALA A 92 -3.28 7.73 -6.16
N ALA A 93 -4.13 8.41 -6.94
CA ALA A 93 -5.51 8.71 -6.53
C ALA A 93 -6.35 7.44 -6.28
N ARG A 94 -6.14 6.40 -7.08
CA ARG A 94 -6.82 5.10 -6.89
C ARG A 94 -6.40 4.44 -5.57
N ILE A 95 -5.10 4.46 -5.24
CA ILE A 95 -4.59 4.02 -3.93
C ILE A 95 -5.23 4.82 -2.81
N ALA A 96 -5.14 6.15 -2.86
CA ALA A 96 -5.67 7.04 -1.81
C ALA A 96 -7.16 6.79 -1.54
N GLY A 97 -7.99 6.75 -2.60
CA GLY A 97 -9.44 6.54 -2.45
C GLY A 97 -9.79 5.23 -1.74
N ARG A 98 -9.09 4.13 -2.06
CA ARG A 98 -9.30 2.86 -1.37
C ARG A 98 -8.80 2.88 0.06
N MET A 99 -7.66 3.52 0.35
CA MET A 99 -7.16 3.62 1.72
C MET A 99 -8.07 4.47 2.60
N ASP A 100 -8.69 5.53 2.07
CA ASP A 100 -9.71 6.30 2.78
C ASP A 100 -10.97 5.49 3.07
N GLU A 101 -11.40 4.63 2.14
CA GLU A 101 -12.49 3.68 2.39
C GLU A 101 -12.13 2.67 3.47
N GLU A 102 -10.90 2.16 3.46
CA GLU A 102 -10.43 1.22 4.46
C GLU A 102 -10.35 1.87 5.84
N LEU A 103 -9.77 3.06 5.97
CA LEU A 103 -9.65 3.76 7.25
C LEU A 103 -11.00 4.15 7.86
N ARG A 104 -12.03 4.32 7.03
CA ARG A 104 -13.41 4.49 7.52
C ARG A 104 -13.99 3.23 8.15
N ARG A 105 -13.53 2.04 7.74
CA ARG A 105 -13.95 0.74 8.27
C ARG A 105 -13.07 0.29 9.43
N ASP A 106 -11.76 0.40 9.26
CA ASP A 106 -10.73 0.06 10.24
C ASP A 106 -9.66 1.17 10.34
N PRO A 107 -9.80 2.09 11.30
CA PRO A 107 -8.80 3.13 11.55
C PRO A 107 -7.41 2.60 11.92
N GLY A 108 -7.32 1.35 12.41
CA GLY A 108 -6.08 0.68 12.79
C GLY A 108 -5.38 -0.05 11.64
N SER A 109 -5.94 -0.01 10.43
CA SER A 109 -5.40 -0.70 9.26
C SER A 109 -3.99 -0.19 8.92
N VAL A 110 -3.00 -1.08 9.08
CA VAL A 110 -1.59 -0.75 8.85
C VAL A 110 -1.33 -0.38 7.39
N PRO A 111 -1.77 -1.18 6.39
CA PRO A 111 -1.57 -0.82 4.98
C PRO A 111 -2.21 0.52 4.64
N ALA A 112 -3.43 0.79 5.14
CA ALA A 112 -4.14 2.01 4.80
C ALA A 112 -3.49 3.26 5.38
N ASN A 113 -3.02 3.20 6.63
CA ASN A 113 -2.28 4.30 7.24
C ASN A 113 -0.95 4.59 6.52
N TYR A 114 -0.21 3.56 6.10
CA TYR A 114 1.04 3.74 5.36
C TYR A 114 0.81 4.26 3.94
N TRP A 115 -0.04 3.57 3.16
CA TRP A 115 -0.21 3.85 1.74
C TRP A 115 -0.93 5.17 1.46
N LEU A 116 -1.73 5.70 2.38
CA LEU A 116 -2.34 7.02 2.20
C LEU A 116 -1.29 8.14 2.10
N ALA A 117 -0.27 8.11 2.97
CA ALA A 117 0.84 9.07 2.94
C ALA A 117 1.70 8.90 1.68
N VAL A 118 1.97 7.65 1.28
CA VAL A 118 2.73 7.35 0.06
C VAL A 118 1.99 7.81 -1.20
N ALA A 119 0.67 7.56 -1.28
CA ALA A 119 -0.15 7.97 -2.41
C ALA A 119 -0.23 9.50 -2.56
N ALA A 120 -0.43 10.22 -1.44
CA ALA A 120 -0.43 11.68 -1.45
C ALA A 120 0.92 12.27 -1.88
N ARG A 121 2.03 11.66 -1.45
CA ARG A 121 3.36 12.03 -1.96
C ARG A 121 3.47 11.77 -3.47
N ALA A 122 3.00 10.62 -3.95
CA ALA A 122 3.07 10.24 -5.35
C ALA A 122 2.25 11.15 -6.29
N SER A 123 1.21 11.82 -5.78
CA SER A 123 0.46 12.86 -6.51
C SER A 123 1.12 14.25 -6.48
N GLY A 124 2.19 14.41 -5.70
CA GLY A 124 2.90 15.69 -5.51
C GLY A 124 2.31 16.59 -4.42
N ASP A 125 1.27 16.14 -3.73
CA ASP A 125 0.65 16.87 -2.63
C ASP A 125 1.36 16.58 -1.31
N LEU A 126 2.46 17.31 -1.10
CA LEU A 126 3.32 17.15 0.08
C LEU A 126 2.69 17.62 1.40
N ASP A 127 1.62 18.43 1.34
CA ASP A 127 0.86 18.79 2.53
C ASP A 127 -0.06 17.65 2.94
N THR A 128 -0.85 17.13 2.01
CA THR A 128 -1.68 15.95 2.26
C THR A 128 -0.84 14.75 2.68
N ALA A 129 0.35 14.56 2.10
CA ALA A 129 1.26 13.48 2.50
C ALA A 129 1.75 13.63 3.94
N TRP A 130 2.03 14.86 4.39
CA TRP A 130 2.44 15.15 5.76
C TRP A 130 1.29 14.92 6.74
N ASP A 131 0.10 15.44 6.44
CA ASP A 131 -1.10 15.26 7.28
C ASP A 131 -1.48 13.78 7.40
N ALA A 132 -1.37 13.02 6.31
CA ALA A 132 -1.59 11.57 6.31
C ALA A 132 -0.55 10.84 7.19
N ALA A 133 0.73 11.24 7.13
CA ALA A 133 1.78 10.65 7.96
C ALA A 133 1.57 10.94 9.47
N VAL A 134 1.18 12.17 9.81
CA VAL A 134 0.79 12.54 11.19
C VAL A 134 -0.42 11.72 11.64
N GLY A 135 -1.47 11.63 10.81
CA GLY A 135 -2.64 10.82 11.10
C GLY A 135 -2.31 9.33 11.30
N ALA A 136 -1.42 8.79 10.48
CA ALA A 136 -0.91 7.41 10.60
C ALA A 136 -0.15 7.19 11.91
N TRP A 137 0.69 8.15 12.33
CA TRP A 137 1.43 8.07 13.60
C TRP A 137 0.51 7.97 14.82
N VAL A 138 -0.54 8.79 14.83
CA VAL A 138 -1.54 8.84 15.91
C VAL A 138 -2.36 7.54 15.91
N ARG A 139 -2.88 7.14 14.74
CA ARG A 139 -3.73 5.93 14.60
C ARG A 139 -2.97 4.63 14.75
N ALA A 140 -1.64 4.62 14.63
CA ALA A 140 -0.84 3.41 14.82
C ALA A 140 -1.07 2.75 16.19
N THR A 141 -1.47 3.51 17.21
CA THR A 141 -1.79 2.99 18.55
C THR A 141 -3.06 2.13 18.60
N LEU A 142 -3.92 2.22 17.59
CA LEU A 142 -5.18 1.48 17.50
C LEU A 142 -4.99 0.04 17.01
N GLY A 143 -3.86 -0.24 16.36
CA GLY A 143 -3.57 -1.53 15.74
C GLY A 143 -2.49 -2.35 16.48
N PRO A 144 -2.45 -3.68 16.29
CA PRO A 144 -1.51 -4.57 16.99
C PRO A 144 -0.04 -4.42 16.54
N ALA A 145 0.22 -3.80 15.38
CA ALA A 145 1.56 -3.59 14.83
C ALA A 145 2.03 -2.12 14.93
N SER A 146 1.66 -1.45 16.02
CA SER A 146 1.90 -0.02 16.27
C SER A 146 3.38 0.39 16.11
N MET A 147 4.31 -0.41 16.66
CA MET A 147 5.74 -0.10 16.62
C MET A 147 6.31 -0.15 15.20
N GLN A 148 5.93 -1.17 14.42
CA GLN A 148 6.41 -1.34 13.05
C GLN A 148 5.88 -0.21 12.16
N LEU A 149 4.57 0.06 12.22
CA LEU A 149 3.97 1.14 11.44
C LEU A 149 4.61 2.50 11.78
N ARG A 150 4.83 2.80 13.07
CA ARG A 150 5.50 4.03 13.48
C ARG A 150 6.92 4.13 12.92
N ALA A 151 7.69 3.05 12.96
CA ALA A 151 9.04 3.03 12.39
C ALA A 151 9.02 3.28 10.87
N ASP A 152 8.04 2.71 10.16
CA ASP A 152 7.92 2.89 8.71
C ASP A 152 7.46 4.31 8.32
N ILE A 153 6.54 4.90 9.09
CA ILE A 153 6.12 6.29 8.93
C ILE A 153 7.28 7.25 9.27
N ASP A 154 8.02 7.02 10.35
CA ASP A 154 9.18 7.85 10.71
C ASP A 154 10.21 7.86 9.59
N ARG A 155 10.51 6.68 9.02
CA ARG A 155 11.40 6.56 7.86
C ARG A 155 10.88 7.32 6.66
N LEU A 156 9.60 7.16 6.31
CA LEU A 156 8.97 7.90 5.20
C LEU A 156 9.08 9.42 5.39
N VAL A 157 8.79 9.92 6.58
CA VAL A 157 8.86 11.36 6.88
C VAL A 157 10.30 11.86 6.78
N MET A 158 11.22 11.19 7.47
CA MET A 158 12.61 11.63 7.63
C MET A 158 13.42 11.53 6.34
N GLU A 159 13.27 10.44 5.59
CA GLU A 159 14.09 10.15 4.40
C GLU A 159 13.47 10.71 3.12
N VAL A 160 12.16 10.96 3.11
CA VAL A 160 11.43 11.31 1.88
C VAL A 160 10.70 12.64 1.98
N LEU A 161 9.72 12.77 2.88
CA LEU A 161 8.86 13.96 2.89
C LEU A 161 9.63 15.23 3.28
N ILE A 162 10.48 15.16 4.30
CA ILE A 162 11.27 16.31 4.76
C ILE A 162 12.21 16.81 3.65
N PRO A 163 13.07 15.97 3.04
CA PRO A 163 13.91 16.41 1.92
C PRO A 163 13.12 16.98 0.74
N GLU A 164 12.00 16.37 0.37
CA GLU A 164 11.17 16.84 -0.74
C GLU A 164 10.51 18.19 -0.45
N ARG A 165 9.93 18.38 0.74
CA ARG A 165 9.34 19.66 1.17
C ARG A 165 10.39 20.77 1.24
N ALA A 166 11.56 20.49 1.83
CA ALA A 166 12.66 21.44 1.89
C ALA A 166 13.09 21.92 0.50
N ARG A 167 13.16 21.00 -0.48
CA ARG A 167 13.53 21.31 -1.86
C ARG A 167 12.43 22.07 -2.60
N VAL A 168 11.18 21.63 -2.53
CA VAL A 168 10.06 22.17 -3.32
C VAL A 168 9.54 23.49 -2.75
N ARG A 169 9.44 23.60 -1.43
CA ARG A 169 8.83 24.75 -0.73
C ARG A 169 9.85 25.71 -0.13
N ARG A 170 11.15 25.39 -0.23
CA ARG A 170 12.26 26.17 0.36
C ARG A 170 12.15 26.34 1.88
N GLU A 171 11.49 25.40 2.54
CA GLU A 171 11.48 25.27 4.00
C GLU A 171 12.83 24.73 4.50
N THR A 172 13.18 24.99 5.76
CA THR A 172 14.41 24.42 6.33
C THR A 172 14.14 23.01 6.83
N ALA A 173 15.02 22.07 6.45
CA ALA A 173 14.91 20.67 6.89
C ALA A 173 14.97 20.53 8.42
N ASP A 174 15.71 21.41 9.11
CA ASP A 174 15.78 21.41 10.58
C ASP A 174 14.44 21.82 11.23
N ALA A 175 13.73 22.81 10.67
CA ALA A 175 12.42 23.20 11.17
C ALA A 175 11.41 22.06 10.99
N LEU A 176 11.41 21.42 9.83
CA LEU A 176 10.56 20.25 9.55
C LEU A 176 10.87 19.06 10.47
N ARG A 177 12.15 18.77 10.73
CA ARG A 177 12.55 17.74 11.70
C ARG A 177 12.09 18.08 13.11
N SER A 178 12.17 19.36 13.50
CA SER A 178 11.67 19.83 14.79
C SER A 178 10.16 19.63 14.92
N GLN A 179 9.38 20.00 13.90
CA GLN A 179 7.93 19.79 13.87
C GLN A 179 7.57 18.31 13.99
N TRP A 180 8.25 17.45 13.22
CA TRP A 180 8.00 16.01 13.29
C TRP A 180 8.33 15.42 14.66
N ASN A 181 9.46 15.80 15.25
CA ASN A 181 9.81 15.36 16.61
C ASN A 181 8.79 15.84 17.64
N GLN A 182 8.27 17.06 17.51
CA GLN A 182 7.19 17.55 18.37
C GLN A 182 5.94 16.66 18.29
N VAL A 183 5.49 16.32 17.07
CA VAL A 183 4.37 15.37 16.88
C VAL A 183 4.65 14.05 17.59
N LYS A 184 5.86 13.48 17.43
CA LYS A 184 6.22 12.22 18.07
C LYS A 184 6.21 12.29 19.59
N GLU A 185 6.67 13.40 20.17
CA GLU A 185 6.68 13.62 21.62
C GLU A 185 5.27 13.81 22.19
N GLU A 186 4.40 14.55 21.50
CA GLU A 186 3.02 14.78 21.93
C GLU A 186 2.17 13.49 21.91
N TRP A 187 2.51 12.55 21.02
CA TRP A 187 1.74 11.33 20.76
C TRP A 187 2.55 10.05 20.99
N LYS A 188 3.39 10.01 22.04
CA LYS A 188 4.14 8.81 22.43
C LYS A 188 3.25 7.63 22.79
#